data_AF-A0A662F826-F1
#
_entry.id   AF-A0A662F826-F1
#
_cell.length_a   1.000
_cell.length_b   1.000
_cell.length_c   1.000
_cell.angle_alpha   90.00
_cell.angle_beta   90.00
_cell.angle_gamma   90.00
#
_symmetry.space_group_name_H-M   'P 1'
#
loop_
_entity.id
_entity.type
_entity.pdbx_description
1 polymer ?
#
loop_
_entity_poly.entity_id
_entity_poly.type
_entity_poly.pdbx_seq_one_letter_code
_entity_poly.pdbx_strand_id
1 'polypeptide(L)'
;MNTSITKAKTIGAVILFFFIIIFDQIIKHSIENPIRNTGSLFGLFQGQTHAFIYLSFIAIGLLLIFFDKINPFALSILLSGIISNLIDRLAFGYVIDYIDLRIWPAFNIADVAITIGVLM
;
A
#
# COMPACT_ATOMS: atom_id res chain seq x y z
N MET A 1 -10.26 -26.58 -12.36
CA MET A 1 -9.02 -25.77 -12.42
C MET A 1 -7.90 -26.59 -11.79
N ASN A 2 -6.71 -26.66 -12.40
CA ASN A 2 -5.61 -27.51 -11.91
C ASN A 2 -5.08 -26.99 -10.56
N THR A 3 -5.08 -27.83 -9.53
CA THR A 3 -4.68 -27.47 -8.16
C THR A 3 -3.23 -26.98 -8.06
N SER A 4 -2.35 -27.46 -8.95
CA SER A 4 -0.96 -26.98 -9.03
C SER A 4 -0.87 -25.51 -9.48
N ILE A 5 -1.71 -25.11 -10.44
CA ILE A 5 -1.74 -23.74 -10.98
C ILE A 5 -2.26 -22.78 -9.92
N THR A 6 -3.30 -23.15 -9.17
CA THR A 6 -3.84 -22.34 -8.08
C THR A 6 -2.78 -22.13 -6.99
N LYS A 7 -2.07 -23.19 -6.60
CA LYS A 7 -1.01 -23.11 -5.60
C LYS A 7 0.15 -22.20 -6.03
N ALA A 8 0.59 -22.31 -7.29
CA ALA A 8 1.62 -21.44 -7.85
C ALA A 8 1.21 -19.96 -7.85
N LYS A 9 -0.04 -19.66 -8.23
CA LYS A 9 -0.58 -18.29 -8.17
C LYS A 9 -0.58 -17.73 -6.75
N THR A 10 -1.03 -18.51 -5.77
CA THR A 10 -1.02 -18.09 -4.36
C THR A 10 0.40 -17.80 -3.86
N ILE A 11 1.35 -18.68 -4.16
CA ILE A 11 2.76 -18.47 -3.77
C ILE A 11 3.31 -17.19 -4.40
N GLY A 12 3.07 -16.99 -5.72
CA GLY A 12 3.48 -15.77 -6.41
C GLY A 12 2.87 -14.51 -5.79
N ALA A 13 1.59 -14.54 -5.44
CA ALA A 13 0.90 -13.44 -4.78
C ALA A 13 1.49 -13.14 -3.39
N VAL A 14 1.83 -14.15 -2.60
CA VAL A 14 2.46 -13.95 -1.28
C VAL A 14 3.87 -13.38 -1.43
N ILE A 15 4.67 -13.87 -2.39
CA ILE A 15 6.00 -13.31 -2.66
C ILE A 15 5.88 -11.84 -3.06
N LEU A 16 4.95 -11.52 -3.97
CA LEU A 16 4.72 -10.16 -4.42
C LEU A 16 4.29 -9.24 -3.26
N PHE A 17 3.46 -9.73 -2.35
CA PHE A 17 2.99 -9.00 -1.18
C PHE A 17 4.17 -8.51 -0.32
N PHE A 18 5.05 -9.44 0.07
CA PHE A 18 6.22 -9.11 0.88
C PHE A 18 7.22 -8.26 0.10
N PHE A 19 7.41 -8.56 -1.19
CA PHE A 19 8.31 -7.80 -2.04
C PHE A 19 7.92 -6.32 -2.08
N ILE A 20 6.63 -5.99 -2.32
CA ILE A 20 6.17 -4.60 -2.39
C ILE A 20 6.40 -3.87 -1.06
N ILE A 21 6.04 -4.49 0.08
CA ILE A 21 6.24 -3.87 1.39
C ILE A 21 7.72 -3.61 1.65
N ILE A 22 8.56 -4.64 1.51
CA ILE A 22 10.00 -4.54 1.79
C ILE A 22 10.64 -3.50 0.87
N PHE A 23 10.30 -3.53 -0.42
CA PHE A 23 10.89 -2.64 -1.40
C PHE A 23 10.51 -1.18 -1.14
N ASP A 24 9.23 -0.89 -0.91
CA ASP A 24 8.77 0.45 -0.57
C ASP A 24 9.40 0.96 0.74
N GLN A 25 9.43 0.12 1.79
CA GLN A 25 10.03 0.49 3.08
C GLN A 25 11.54 0.74 2.97
N ILE A 26 12.28 -0.07 2.21
CA ILE A 26 13.72 0.15 1.97
C ILE A 26 13.96 1.51 1.31
N ILE A 27 13.17 1.85 0.28
CA ILE A 27 13.32 3.15 -0.39
C ILE A 27 13.02 4.26 0.60
N LYS A 28 11.89 4.21 1.31
CA LYS A 28 11.49 5.24 2.29
C LYS A 28 12.59 5.52 3.33
N HIS A 29 13.24 4.47 3.83
CA HIS A 29 14.32 4.60 4.82
C HIS A 29 15.67 5.02 4.21
N SER A 30 15.81 4.96 2.89
CA SER A 30 17.03 5.37 2.18
C SER A 30 17.00 6.85 1.75
N ILE A 31 15.88 7.55 1.92
CA ILE A 31 15.73 8.96 1.54
C ILE A 31 16.12 9.88 2.71
N GLU A 32 17.10 10.76 2.49
CA GLU A 32 17.57 11.71 3.51
C GLU A 32 16.57 12.84 3.79
N ASN A 33 15.88 13.34 2.75
CA ASN A 33 14.93 14.46 2.84
C ASN A 33 13.56 14.07 2.25
N PRO A 34 12.78 13.24 2.95
CA PRO A 34 11.50 12.77 2.45
C PRO A 34 10.41 13.84 2.51
N ILE A 35 9.48 13.81 1.55
CA ILE A 35 8.24 14.59 1.62
C ILE A 35 7.33 13.88 2.64
N ARG A 36 6.89 14.62 3.65
CA ARG A 36 6.08 14.08 4.75
C ARG A 36 4.62 14.40 4.51
N ASN A 37 3.81 13.37 4.31
CA ASN A 37 2.40 13.52 4.01
C ASN A 37 1.53 13.10 5.20
N THR A 38 0.94 14.09 5.88
CA THR A 38 -0.01 13.85 6.99
C THR A 38 -1.47 13.73 6.50
N GLY A 39 -1.70 13.91 5.21
CA GLY A 39 -3.00 13.87 4.57
C GLY A 39 -3.25 12.60 3.76
N SER A 40 -4.20 12.71 2.84
CA SER A 40 -4.51 11.70 1.82
C SER A 40 -4.00 12.13 0.43
N LEU A 41 -4.66 11.62 -0.62
CA LEU A 41 -4.49 12.04 -2.01
C LEU A 41 -4.59 13.57 -2.16
N PHE A 42 -3.76 14.14 -3.03
CA PHE A 42 -3.68 15.58 -3.32
C PHE A 42 -3.42 16.47 -2.10
N GLY A 43 -2.92 15.90 -1.00
CA GLY A 43 -2.68 16.62 0.23
C GLY A 43 -3.95 17.07 0.96
N LEU A 44 -5.11 16.46 0.68
CA LEU A 44 -6.35 16.73 1.42
C LEU A 44 -6.29 16.16 2.85
N PHE A 45 -7.09 16.73 3.75
CA PHE A 45 -7.25 16.28 5.14
C PHE A 45 -5.93 16.16 5.93
N GLN A 46 -5.02 17.14 5.79
CA GLN A 46 -3.78 17.19 6.55
C GLN A 46 -4.03 17.13 8.06
N GLY A 47 -3.11 16.48 8.79
CA GLY A 47 -3.18 16.32 10.25
C GLY A 47 -4.11 15.21 10.74
N GLN A 48 -4.87 14.54 9.85
CA GLN A 48 -5.86 13.53 10.22
C GLN A 48 -5.28 12.10 10.27
N THR A 49 -4.03 11.94 10.70
CA THR A 49 -3.30 10.65 10.69
C THR A 49 -4.08 9.53 11.37
N HIS A 50 -4.71 9.79 12.53
CA HIS A 50 -5.51 8.79 13.23
C HIS A 50 -6.69 8.29 12.39
N ALA A 51 -7.39 9.19 11.69
CA ALA A 51 -8.48 8.80 10.80
C ALA A 51 -7.99 7.86 9.70
N PHE A 52 -6.82 8.13 9.13
CA PHE A 52 -6.23 7.25 8.11
C PHE A 52 -5.77 5.91 8.66
N ILE A 53 -5.26 5.85 9.89
CA ILE A 53 -4.95 4.58 10.55
C ILE A 53 -6.23 3.73 10.67
N TYR A 54 -7.33 4.32 11.16
CA TYR A 54 -8.62 3.60 11.27
C TYR A 54 -9.14 3.15 9.91
N LEU A 55 -9.09 4.02 8.90
CA LEU A 55 -9.51 3.69 7.54
C LEU A 55 -8.69 2.55 6.94
N SER A 56 -7.37 2.52 7.17
CA SER A 56 -6.51 1.41 6.72
C SER A 56 -6.91 0.09 7.36
N PHE A 57 -7.19 0.05 8.67
CA PHE A 57 -7.65 -1.17 9.32
C PHE A 57 -9.02 -1.63 8.81
N ILE A 58 -9.95 -0.70 8.58
CA ILE A 58 -11.25 -1.01 7.97
C ILE A 58 -11.05 -1.60 6.56
N ALA A 59 -10.22 -0.97 5.73
CA ALA A 59 -9.94 -1.44 4.38
C ALA A 59 -9.31 -2.84 4.37
N ILE A 60 -8.31 -3.09 5.24
CA ILE A 60 -7.72 -4.41 5.42
C ILE A 60 -8.79 -5.42 5.85
N GLY A 61 -9.62 -5.09 6.83
CA GLY A 61 -10.71 -5.95 7.29
C GLY A 61 -11.69 -6.32 6.17
N LEU A 62 -12.10 -5.35 5.36
CA LEU A 62 -12.98 -5.59 4.21
C LEU A 62 -12.32 -6.48 3.15
N LEU A 63 -11.05 -6.22 2.82
CA LEU A 63 -10.29 -7.03 1.87
C LEU A 63 -10.13 -8.47 2.35
N LEU A 64 -9.95 -8.70 3.65
CA LEU A 64 -9.89 -10.02 4.24
C LEU A 64 -11.25 -10.72 4.31
N ILE A 65 -12.36 -9.97 4.46
CA ILE A 65 -13.72 -10.54 4.41
C ILE A 65 -14.08 -11.00 2.99
N PHE A 66 -13.68 -10.24 1.97
CA PHE A 66 -14.00 -10.51 0.57
C PHE A 66 -12.85 -11.19 -0.20
N PHE A 67 -11.84 -11.71 0.50
CA PHE A 67 -10.61 -12.22 -0.10
C PHE A 67 -10.83 -13.34 -1.14
N ASP A 68 -11.88 -14.13 -0.96
CA ASP A 68 -12.28 -15.24 -1.82
C ASP A 68 -12.85 -14.77 -3.17
N LYS A 69 -13.32 -13.52 -3.23
CA LYS A 69 -13.89 -12.88 -4.42
C LYS A 69 -12.88 -12.04 -5.20
N ILE A 70 -11.69 -11.82 -4.63
CA ILE A 70 -10.66 -10.93 -5.19
C ILE A 70 -9.56 -11.80 -5.83
N ASN A 71 -9.07 -11.38 -6.99
CA ASN A 71 -7.91 -12.03 -7.60
C ASN A 71 -6.72 -12.02 -6.60
N PRO A 72 -6.03 -13.14 -6.35
CA PRO A 72 -4.94 -13.20 -5.37
C PRO A 72 -3.83 -12.15 -5.60
N PHE A 73 -3.53 -11.81 -6.86
CA PHE A 73 -2.56 -10.77 -7.17
C PHE A 73 -3.11 -9.38 -6.88
N ALA A 74 -4.36 -9.09 -7.24
CA ALA A 74 -5.01 -7.81 -6.91
C ALA A 74 -5.08 -7.60 -5.39
N LEU A 75 -5.49 -8.64 -4.64
CA LEU A 75 -5.54 -8.63 -3.19
C LEU A 75 -4.15 -8.38 -2.57
N SER A 76 -3.13 -9.09 -3.06
CA SER A 76 -1.73 -8.94 -2.63
C SER A 76 -1.21 -7.51 -2.86
N ILE A 77 -1.42 -6.99 -4.07
CA ILE A 77 -1.01 -5.64 -4.45
C ILE A 77 -1.74 -4.58 -3.60
N LEU A 78 -3.06 -4.68 -3.45
CA LEU A 78 -3.85 -3.78 -2.60
C LEU A 78 -3.40 -3.80 -1.15
N LEU A 79 -3.36 -4.98 -0.53
CA LEU A 79 -3.02 -5.13 0.89
C LEU A 79 -1.60 -4.66 1.17
N SER A 80 -0.63 -4.99 0.30
CA SER A 80 0.77 -4.58 0.49
C SER A 80 0.92 -3.06 0.47
N GLY A 81 0.26 -2.37 -0.45
CA GLY A 81 0.26 -0.90 -0.48
C GLY A 81 -0.41 -0.28 0.75
N ILE A 82 -1.59 -0.77 1.14
CA ILE A 82 -2.28 -0.27 2.36
C ILE A 82 -1.42 -0.47 3.60
N ILE A 83 -0.82 -1.65 3.75
CA ILE A 83 0.00 -2.00 4.91
C ILE A 83 1.29 -1.16 4.92
N SER A 84 1.97 -0.96 3.80
CA SER A 84 3.19 -0.16 3.77
C SER A 84 2.91 1.29 4.21
N ASN A 85 1.83 1.91 3.71
CA ASN A 85 1.43 3.26 4.15
C ASN A 85 0.88 3.30 5.58
N LEU A 86 0.35 2.19 6.11
CA LEU A 86 -0.06 2.09 7.51
C LEU A 86 1.16 1.99 8.44
N ILE A 87 2.20 1.25 8.04
CA ILE A 87 3.47 1.15 8.80
C ILE A 87 4.05 2.54 9.03
N ASP A 88 4.16 3.36 7.98
CA ASP A 88 4.69 4.73 8.12
C ASP A 88 3.86 5.57 9.10
N ARG A 89 2.52 5.51 8.98
CA ARG A 89 1.63 6.29 9.86
C ARG A 89 1.75 5.86 11.31
N LEU A 90 1.91 4.57 11.58
CA LEU A 90 2.09 4.06 12.94
C LEU A 90 3.48 4.39 13.49
N ALA A 91 4.53 4.36 12.66
CA ALA A 91 5.90 4.59 13.08
C ALA A 91 6.24 6.09 13.23
N PHE A 92 5.76 6.92 12.30
CA PHE A 92 6.21 8.31 12.14
C PHE A 92 5.07 9.34 12.25
N GLY A 93 3.82 8.90 12.16
CA GLY A 93 2.66 9.80 12.16
C GLY A 93 2.34 10.44 10.80
N TYR A 94 3.04 10.06 9.74
CA TYR A 94 2.84 10.53 8.36
C TYR A 94 3.32 9.45 7.37
N VAL A 95 2.98 9.59 6.10
CA VAL A 95 3.51 8.77 5.00
C VAL A 95 4.74 9.44 4.39
N ILE A 96 5.74 8.66 4.02
CA ILE A 96 6.92 9.15 3.29
C ILE A 96 6.66 9.06 1.78
N ASP A 97 6.55 10.22 1.13
CA ASP A 97 6.47 10.33 -0.33
C ASP A 97 7.85 10.70 -0.89
N TYR A 98 8.27 10.01 -1.97
CA TYR A 98 9.61 10.15 -2.53
C TYR A 98 9.65 10.26 -4.06
N ILE A 99 8.52 10.06 -4.73
CA ILE A 99 8.38 10.32 -6.16
C ILE A 99 7.69 11.67 -6.32
N ASP A 100 8.45 12.69 -6.70
CA ASP A 100 7.95 14.04 -6.98
C ASP A 100 8.15 14.40 -8.46
N LEU A 101 7.04 14.44 -9.20
CA LEU A 101 7.01 14.81 -10.63
C LEU A 101 6.80 16.31 -10.84
N ARG A 102 6.59 17.11 -9.78
CA ARG A 102 6.30 18.55 -9.78
C ARG A 102 4.98 18.99 -10.43
N ILE A 103 4.40 18.17 -11.31
CA ILE A 103 3.10 18.40 -11.98
C ILE A 103 1.97 17.55 -11.39
N TRP A 104 2.31 16.63 -10.50
CA TRP A 104 1.41 15.69 -9.83
C TRP A 104 1.82 15.63 -8.35
N PRO A 105 0.88 15.43 -7.40
CA PRO A 105 1.23 15.28 -5.99
C PRO A 105 2.28 14.20 -5.80
N ALA A 106 3.20 14.43 -4.86
CA ALA A 106 4.18 13.41 -4.53
C ALA A 106 3.50 12.11 -4.06
N PHE A 107 4.11 10.98 -4.39
CA PHE A 107 3.60 9.66 -4.06
C PHE A 107 4.74 8.67 -3.82
N ASN A 108 4.39 7.43 -3.48
CA ASN A 108 5.33 6.33 -3.28
C ASN A 108 4.84 5.04 -3.97
N ILE A 109 5.63 3.97 -3.86
CA ILE A 109 5.28 2.67 -4.46
C ILE A 109 4.04 2.06 -3.82
N ALA A 110 3.78 2.32 -2.54
CA ALA A 110 2.56 1.86 -1.90
C ALA A 110 1.30 2.48 -2.54
N ASP A 111 1.34 3.75 -2.95
CA ASP A 111 0.24 4.42 -3.67
C ASP A 111 0.06 3.85 -5.09
N VAL A 112 1.18 3.54 -5.77
CA VAL A 112 1.14 2.86 -7.07
C VAL A 112 0.52 1.47 -6.93
N ALA A 113 0.91 0.72 -5.90
CA ALA A 113 0.33 -0.59 -5.60
C ALA A 113 -1.17 -0.47 -5.32
N ILE A 114 -1.61 0.45 -4.46
CA ILE A 114 -3.05 0.69 -4.22
C ILE A 114 -3.77 1.00 -5.55
N THR A 115 -3.23 1.88 -6.38
CA THR A 115 -3.84 2.27 -7.66
C THR A 115 -3.98 1.09 -8.61
N ILE A 116 -2.90 0.31 -8.82
CA ILE A 116 -2.92 -0.87 -9.70
C ILE A 116 -3.88 -1.92 -9.15
N GLY A 117 -3.84 -2.17 -7.84
CA GLY A 117 -4.68 -3.15 -7.19
C GLY A 117 -6.18 -2.83 -7.28
N VAL A 118 -6.57 -1.55 -7.26
CA VAL A 118 -7.97 -1.12 -7.45
C VAL A 118 -8.43 -1.34 -8.90
N LEU A 119 -7.52 -1.23 -9.87
CA LEU A 119 -7.85 -1.38 -11.30
C LEU A 119 -7.96 -2.83 -11.77
N MET A 120 -7.49 -3.80 -10.98
CA MET A 120 -7.47 -5.24 -11.30
C MET A 120 -8.71 -5.97 -10.82
#